data_AF-A0A0Q8MTM4-F1
#
_entry.id   AF-A0A0Q8MTM4-F1
#
_cell.length_a   1.000
_cell.length_b   1.000
_cell.length_c   1.000
_cell.angle_alpha   90.00
_cell.angle_beta   90.00
_cell.angle_gamma   90.00
#
_symmetry.space_group_name_H-M   'P 1'
#
loop_
_entity.id
_entity.type
_entity.pdbx_description
1 polymer ?
#
loop_
_entity_poly.entity_id
_entity_poly.type
_entity_poly.pdbx_seq_one_letter_code
_entity_poly.pdbx_strand_id
1 'polypeptide(L)'
;MKVFAKVLTCGFALAAFPTLSQDVPNRMPNFYAGQRMPGMVNVQTTVSLSVPVDAGKDNSEQITAAQKGFYLMAGGQCDLLLQTLAESCQITNLTSTADLNRYPRGDGSRNDIIVRGTVTMAVKLKDAKQNP
;
A
#
# COMPACT_ATOMS: atom_id res chain seq x y z
N MET A 1 0.43 16.41 77.22
CA MET A 1 1.23 15.16 77.15
C MET A 1 0.88 14.41 75.86
N LYS A 2 1.89 13.75 75.26
CA LYS A 2 1.90 12.90 74.03
C LYS A 2 1.88 13.68 72.70
N VAL A 3 3.00 14.02 72.05
CA VAL A 3 4.19 13.29 71.52
C VAL A 3 3.92 12.50 70.22
N PHE A 4 4.45 13.09 69.13
CA PHE A 4 5.08 12.54 67.90
C PHE A 4 4.86 11.09 67.44
N ALA A 5 4.61 10.92 66.13
CA ALA A 5 5.32 10.02 65.20
C ALA A 5 4.79 10.27 63.76
N LYS A 6 5.59 10.83 62.83
CA LYS A 6 6.54 10.19 61.89
C LYS A 6 5.89 9.53 60.65
N VAL A 7 6.04 10.26 59.52
CA VAL A 7 6.53 9.85 58.18
C VAL A 7 5.96 8.57 57.54
N LEU A 8 5.32 8.74 56.37
CA LEU A 8 5.55 7.89 55.19
C LEU A 8 5.09 8.68 53.92
N THR A 9 6.01 9.32 53.19
CA THR A 9 6.67 8.80 51.97
C THR A 9 5.68 8.40 50.87
N CYS A 10 5.62 9.21 49.81
CA CYS A 10 5.89 8.78 48.43
C CYS A 10 5.70 9.97 47.49
N GLY A 11 6.81 10.58 47.08
CA GLY A 11 6.82 11.45 45.92
C GLY A 11 6.42 10.64 44.70
N PHE A 12 5.33 11.04 44.05
CA PHE A 12 5.01 10.59 42.70
C PHE A 12 6.06 11.19 41.75
N ALA A 13 7.22 10.54 41.68
CA ALA A 13 8.05 10.64 40.51
C ALA A 13 7.25 9.98 39.37
N LEU A 14 6.63 10.81 38.54
CA LEU A 14 6.17 10.41 37.21
C LEU A 14 7.43 9.99 36.43
N ALA A 15 7.86 8.74 36.62
CA ALA A 15 8.68 8.06 35.66
C ALA A 15 7.81 7.93 34.41
N ALA A 16 7.96 8.91 33.51
CA ALA A 16 7.58 8.72 32.12
C ALA A 16 8.37 7.50 31.65
N PHE A 17 7.72 6.34 31.65
CA PHE A 17 8.21 5.21 30.88
C PHE A 17 8.43 5.75 29.48
N PRO A 18 9.64 5.68 28.90
CA PRO A 18 9.72 5.83 27.47
C PRO A 18 8.85 4.70 26.95
N THR A 19 7.71 5.05 26.35
CA THR A 19 7.12 4.19 25.34
C THR A 19 8.25 3.99 24.35
N LEU A 20 8.92 2.84 24.46
CA LEU A 20 9.61 2.23 23.36
C LEU A 20 8.56 2.19 22.27
N SER A 21 8.60 3.19 21.40
CA SER A 21 7.96 3.12 20.10
C SER A 21 8.45 1.79 19.57
N GLN A 22 7.55 0.81 19.55
CA GLN A 22 7.78 -0.39 18.78
C GLN A 22 7.81 0.14 17.36
N ASP A 23 9.01 0.54 16.93
CA ASP A 23 9.41 0.50 15.54
C ASP A 23 9.05 -0.94 15.18
N VAL A 24 7.86 -1.12 14.62
CA VAL A 24 7.47 -2.36 13.98
C VAL A 24 8.62 -2.54 13.00
N PRO A 25 9.56 -3.47 13.21
CA PRO A 25 10.56 -3.72 12.19
C PRO A 25 9.71 -4.17 11.03
N ASN A 26 9.51 -3.26 10.08
CA ASN A 26 8.60 -3.42 8.98
C ASN A 26 9.09 -4.71 8.34
N ARG A 27 8.34 -5.78 8.61
CA ARG A 27 8.79 -7.14 8.38
C ARG A 27 8.76 -7.24 6.88
N MET A 28 9.90 -6.92 6.28
CA MET A 28 10.10 -6.89 4.86
C MET A 28 9.51 -8.19 4.32
N PRO A 29 8.60 -8.15 3.34
CA PRO A 29 8.56 -9.23 2.39
C PRO A 29 9.88 -9.11 1.60
N ASN A 30 10.95 -9.66 2.17
CA ASN A 30 12.21 -9.80 1.49
C ASN A 30 11.99 -10.87 0.43
N PHE A 31 11.61 -10.44 -0.77
CA PHE A 31 11.66 -11.30 -1.94
C PHE A 31 12.78 -10.87 -2.90
N TYR A 32 13.08 -9.58 -3.05
CA TYR A 32 14.30 -9.07 -3.74
C TYR A 32 14.62 -7.61 -3.32
N ALA A 33 14.79 -7.34 -2.02
CA ALA A 33 15.23 -6.02 -1.58
C ALA A 33 16.74 -5.85 -1.82
N GLY A 34 17.15 -5.46 -3.04
CA GLY A 34 18.46 -4.86 -3.23
C GLY A 34 19.32 -5.40 -4.37
N GLN A 35 18.94 -6.49 -5.05
CA GLN A 35 19.60 -6.82 -6.30
C GLN A 35 18.98 -5.96 -7.41
N ARG A 36 19.28 -4.65 -7.37
CA ARG A 36 19.20 -3.80 -8.55
C ARG A 36 20.08 -4.50 -9.58
N MET A 37 19.47 -5.29 -10.45
CA MET A 37 20.21 -5.89 -11.55
C MET A 37 20.81 -4.71 -12.31
N PRO A 38 22.14 -4.60 -12.39
CA PRO A 38 22.77 -3.46 -13.05
C PRO A 38 22.21 -3.38 -14.48
N GLY A 39 21.62 -2.22 -14.82
CA GLY A 39 20.92 -2.02 -16.09
C GLY A 39 19.38 -2.09 -16.05
N MET A 40 18.75 -2.33 -14.90
CA MET A 40 17.29 -2.26 -14.74
C MET A 40 16.82 -1.06 -13.90
N VAL A 41 15.77 -0.39 -14.36
CA VAL A 41 15.10 0.76 -13.73
C VAL A 41 13.89 0.27 -12.93
N ASN A 42 13.70 0.82 -11.73
CA ASN A 42 12.52 0.52 -10.92
C ASN A 42 11.40 1.52 -11.24
N VAL A 43 10.25 1.02 -11.69
CA VAL A 43 9.06 1.80 -11.98
C VAL A 43 8.01 1.47 -10.94
N GLN A 44 7.57 2.46 -10.17
CA GLN A 44 6.47 2.32 -9.23
C GLN A 44 5.27 3.08 -9.74
N THR A 45 4.13 2.41 -9.82
CA THR A 45 2.88 2.97 -10.33
C THR A 45 1.77 2.77 -9.32
N THR A 46 1.19 3.86 -8.86
CA THR A 46 0.05 3.85 -7.95
C THR A 46 -1.20 4.15 -8.77
N VAL A 47 -2.19 3.25 -8.71
CA VAL A 47 -3.44 3.38 -9.48
C VAL A 47 -4.62 3.30 -8.53
N SER A 48 -5.61 4.16 -8.75
CA SER A 48 -6.91 4.11 -8.08
C SER A 48 -8.02 3.96 -9.11
N LEU A 49 -8.82 2.91 -8.98
CA LEU A 49 -10.00 2.62 -9.79
C LEU A 49 -11.25 2.86 -8.95
N SER A 50 -12.17 3.68 -9.43
CA SER A 50 -13.51 3.83 -8.84
C SER A 50 -14.54 3.14 -9.74
N VAL A 51 -15.27 2.17 -9.19
CA VAL A 51 -16.32 1.43 -9.89
C VAL A 51 -17.66 1.70 -9.21
N PRO A 52 -18.67 2.22 -9.91
CA PRO A 52 -19.99 2.40 -9.33
C PRO A 52 -20.62 1.04 -9.02
N VAL A 53 -21.29 0.95 -7.88
CA VAL A 53 -21.93 -0.27 -7.40
C VAL A 53 -23.33 -0.39 -7.98
N ASP A 54 -23.63 -1.56 -8.53
CA ASP A 54 -24.96 -1.94 -8.97
C ASP A 54 -25.78 -2.46 -7.79
N ALA A 55 -26.94 -1.86 -7.54
CA ALA A 55 -27.83 -2.23 -6.43
C ALA A 55 -28.46 -3.62 -6.58
N GLY A 56 -28.42 -4.21 -7.78
CA GLY A 56 -28.97 -5.54 -8.07
C GLY A 56 -27.99 -6.71 -7.88
N LYS A 57 -26.72 -6.44 -7.54
CA LYS A 57 -25.66 -7.47 -7.44
C LYS A 57 -25.07 -7.54 -6.04
N ASP A 58 -24.54 -8.71 -5.69
CA ASP A 58 -23.85 -8.88 -4.42
C ASP A 58 -22.60 -7.98 -4.34
N ASN A 59 -22.42 -7.29 -3.21
CA ASN A 59 -21.32 -6.34 -3.03
C ASN A 59 -19.95 -7.05 -3.05
N SER A 60 -19.86 -8.28 -2.54
CA SER A 60 -18.59 -9.01 -2.49
C SER A 60 -18.16 -9.50 -3.87
N GLU A 61 -19.11 -9.86 -4.72
CA GLU A 61 -18.86 -10.21 -6.12
C GLU A 61 -18.34 -8.99 -6.89
N GLN A 62 -18.96 -7.83 -6.69
CA GLN A 62 -18.56 -6.59 -7.36
C GLN A 62 -17.17 -6.10 -6.91
N ILE A 63 -16.85 -6.22 -5.62
CA ILE A 63 -15.51 -5.90 -5.10
C ILE A 63 -14.46 -6.83 -5.74
N THR A 64 -14.75 -8.12 -5.79
CA THR A 64 -13.86 -9.12 -6.41
C THR A 64 -13.66 -8.84 -7.91
N ALA A 65 -14.73 -8.48 -8.61
CA ALA A 65 -14.67 -8.11 -10.03
C ALA A 65 -13.83 -6.85 -10.26
N ALA A 66 -14.01 -5.81 -9.44
CA ALA A 66 -13.21 -4.58 -9.50
C ALA A 66 -11.72 -4.86 -9.23
N GLN A 67 -11.42 -5.69 -8.24
CA GLN A 67 -10.04 -6.08 -7.91
C GLN A 67 -9.41 -6.92 -9.03
N LYS A 68 -10.16 -7.84 -9.64
CA LYS A 68 -9.72 -8.59 -10.83
C LYS A 68 -9.40 -7.64 -11.99
N GLY A 69 -10.23 -6.60 -12.20
CA GLY A 69 -9.96 -5.55 -13.17
C GLY A 69 -8.64 -4.83 -12.90
N PHE A 70 -8.35 -4.50 -11.64
CA PHE A 70 -7.06 -3.94 -11.25
C PHE A 70 -5.88 -4.86 -11.60
N TYR A 71 -5.98 -6.16 -11.30
CA TYR A 71 -4.91 -7.11 -11.65
C TYR A 71 -4.68 -7.24 -13.15
N LEU A 72 -5.75 -7.22 -13.96
CA LEU A 72 -5.63 -7.23 -15.42
C LEU A 72 -4.94 -5.96 -15.94
N MET A 73 -5.31 -4.79 -15.41
CA MET A 73 -4.62 -3.54 -15.73
C MET A 73 -3.14 -3.59 -15.34
N ALA A 74 -2.82 -4.08 -14.14
CA ALA A 74 -1.45 -4.22 -13.66
C ALA A 74 -0.63 -5.15 -14.55
N GLY A 75 -1.20 -6.26 -15.03
CA GLY A 75 -0.57 -7.14 -16.00
C GLY A 75 -0.24 -6.43 -17.33
N GLY A 76 -1.15 -5.59 -17.82
CA GLY A 76 -0.95 -4.82 -19.05
C GLY A 76 0.08 -3.68 -18.94
N GLN A 77 0.45 -3.24 -17.73
CA GLN A 77 1.46 -2.17 -17.56
C GLN A 77 2.83 -2.60 -18.09
N CYS A 78 3.22 -3.85 -17.90
CA CYS A 78 4.48 -4.34 -18.46
C CYS A 78 4.45 -4.43 -19.99
N ASP A 79 3.33 -4.85 -20.59
CA ASP A 79 3.20 -4.89 -22.06
C ASP A 79 3.34 -3.49 -22.67
N LEU A 80 2.72 -2.48 -22.05
CA LEU A 80 2.84 -1.10 -22.51
C LEU A 80 4.28 -0.59 -22.39
N LEU A 81 4.99 -0.94 -21.32
CA LEU A 81 6.40 -0.58 -21.16
C LEU A 81 7.27 -1.30 -22.19
N LEU A 82 7.06 -2.59 -22.45
CA LEU A 82 7.79 -3.38 -23.46
C LEU A 82 7.62 -2.85 -24.88
N GLN A 83 6.41 -2.40 -25.22
CA GLN A 83 6.13 -1.82 -26.53
C GLN A 83 6.78 -0.45 -26.74
N THR A 84 6.86 0.37 -25.68
CA THR A 84 7.26 1.77 -25.80
C THR A 84 8.75 2.00 -25.53
N LEU A 85 9.28 1.46 -24.43
CA LEU A 85 10.57 1.89 -23.87
C LEU A 85 11.45 0.74 -23.36
N ALA A 86 10.89 -0.44 -23.15
CA ALA A 86 11.55 -1.54 -22.44
C ALA A 86 11.86 -2.75 -23.33
N GLU A 87 12.98 -3.39 -23.05
CA GLU A 87 13.39 -4.69 -23.60
C GLU A 87 12.86 -5.83 -22.73
N SER A 88 12.86 -5.63 -21.40
CA SER A 88 12.22 -6.54 -20.45
C SER A 88 11.46 -5.77 -19.36
N CYS A 89 10.37 -6.34 -18.87
CA CYS A 89 9.60 -5.81 -17.74
C CYS A 89 9.19 -6.96 -16.83
N GLN A 90 9.40 -6.80 -15.53
CA GLN A 90 9.05 -7.76 -14.52
C GLN A 90 8.36 -7.06 -13.35
N ILE A 91 7.14 -7.48 -13.02
CA ILE A 91 6.46 -7.02 -11.81
C ILE A 91 7.15 -7.67 -10.60
N THR A 92 7.69 -6.86 -9.70
CA THR A 92 8.41 -7.30 -8.50
C THR A 92 7.55 -7.25 -7.25
N ASN A 93 6.55 -6.36 -7.23
CA ASN A 93 5.60 -6.25 -6.13
C ASN A 93 4.26 -5.73 -6.66
N LEU A 94 3.16 -6.26 -6.14
CA LEU A 94 1.83 -5.75 -6.41
C LEU A 94 1.03 -5.80 -5.11
N THR A 95 0.58 -4.62 -4.67
CA THR A 95 -0.36 -4.49 -3.54
C THR A 95 -1.65 -3.85 -4.03
N SER A 96 -2.78 -4.33 -3.53
CA SER A 96 -4.10 -3.76 -3.84
C SER A 96 -5.00 -3.87 -2.61
N THR A 97 -5.77 -2.83 -2.36
CA THR A 97 -6.88 -2.79 -1.42
C THR A 97 -8.15 -2.39 -2.18
N ALA A 98 -9.28 -2.98 -1.83
CA ALA A 98 -10.56 -2.67 -2.44
C ALA A 98 -11.57 -2.37 -1.33
N ASP A 99 -12.06 -1.13 -1.32
CA ASP A 99 -12.91 -0.61 -0.26
C ASP A 99 -14.24 -0.13 -0.84
N LEU A 100 -15.34 -0.51 -0.20
CA LEU A 100 -16.68 -0.05 -0.56
C LEU A 100 -16.99 1.27 0.14
N ASN A 101 -17.04 2.36 -0.60
CA ASN A 101 -17.41 3.67 -0.08
C ASN A 101 -18.92 3.87 -0.24
N ARG A 102 -19.66 3.74 0.88
CA ARG A 102 -21.11 4.02 0.92
C ARG A 102 -21.31 5.45 1.38
N TYR A 103 -21.94 6.29 0.55
CA TYR A 103 -22.33 7.64 0.97
C TYR A 103 -23.74 7.64 1.56
N PRO A 104 -23.91 7.81 2.88
CA PRO A 104 -25.22 7.83 3.51
C PRO A 104 -25.67 9.28 3.67
N ARG A 105 -26.09 9.95 2.59
CA ARG A 105 -27.01 11.12 2.64
C ARG A 105 -27.20 11.77 1.27
N GLY A 106 -28.48 11.93 0.89
CA GLY A 106 -28.95 13.16 0.24
C GLY A 106 -29.49 13.05 -1.18
N ASP A 107 -28.85 12.29 -2.08
CA ASP A 107 -29.13 12.41 -3.52
C ASP A 107 -28.80 11.11 -4.30
N GLY A 108 -29.51 10.03 -3.98
CA GLY A 108 -29.34 8.76 -4.68
C GLY A 108 -28.15 7.95 -4.16
N SER A 109 -28.37 6.64 -4.08
CA SER A 109 -27.44 5.65 -3.52
C SER A 109 -26.16 5.49 -4.37
N ARG A 110 -25.29 6.50 -4.41
CA ARG A 110 -23.96 6.38 -5.00
C ARG A 110 -23.04 5.64 -4.03
N ASN A 111 -23.02 4.33 -4.19
CA ASN A 111 -22.01 3.48 -3.58
C ASN A 111 -20.93 3.25 -4.63
N ASP A 112 -19.68 3.54 -4.29
CA ASP A 112 -18.54 3.34 -5.19
C ASP A 112 -17.56 2.36 -4.55
N ILE A 113 -17.08 1.39 -5.32
CA ILE A 113 -15.95 0.55 -4.94
C ILE A 113 -14.68 1.27 -5.39
N ILE A 114 -13.82 1.57 -4.44
CA ILE A 114 -12.53 2.19 -4.71
C ILE A 114 -11.45 1.12 -4.53
N VAL A 115 -10.83 0.71 -5.63
CA VAL A 115 -9.66 -0.16 -5.61
C VAL A 115 -8.41 0.71 -5.71
N ARG A 116 -7.53 0.64 -4.72
CA ARG A 116 -6.24 1.33 -4.73
C ARG A 116 -5.15 0.28 -4.74
N GLY A 117 -4.12 0.49 -5.53
CA GLY A 117 -2.99 -0.42 -5.50
C GLY A 117 -1.72 0.19 -6.05
N THR A 118 -0.62 -0.42 -5.65
CA THR A 118 0.72 -0.04 -6.06
C THR A 118 1.37 -1.22 -6.77
N VAL A 119 1.81 -0.99 -7.99
CA VAL A 119 2.56 -1.94 -8.81
C VAL A 119 4.01 -1.46 -8.83
N THR A 120 4.94 -2.34 -8.50
CA THR A 120 6.39 -2.09 -8.58
C THR A 120 6.97 -3.02 -9.63
N MET A 121 7.73 -2.47 -10.55
CA MET A 121 8.25 -3.16 -11.74
C MET A 121 9.74 -2.90 -11.89
N ALA A 122 10.50 -3.93 -12.21
CA ALA A 122 11.86 -3.82 -12.70
C ALA A 122 11.84 -3.88 -14.23
N VAL A 123 12.41 -2.87 -14.87
CA VAL A 123 12.30 -2.64 -16.31
C VAL A 123 13.69 -2.44 -16.90
N LYS A 124 14.06 -3.22 -17.90
CA LYS A 124 15.27 -2.99 -18.70
C LYS A 124 14.89 -2.11 -19.90
N LEU A 125 15.47 -0.92 -20.01
CA LEU A 125 15.15 0.00 -21.10
C LEU A 125 15.87 -0.42 -22.39
N LYS A 126 15.21 -0.22 -23.53
CA LYS A 126 15.84 -0.31 -24.85
C LYS A 126 16.79 0.89 -24.99
N ASP A 127 18.05 0.60 -25.31
CA ASP A 127 19.08 1.62 -25.59
C ASP A 127 19.25 2.68 -24.49
N ALA A 128 19.41 2.23 -23.24
CA ALA A 128 20.08 3.06 -22.24
C ALA A 128 21.55 3.19 -22.65
N LYS A 129 21.82 4.07 -23.63
CA LYS A 129 23.14 4.63 -23.90
C LYS A 129 23.56 5.31 -22.59
N GLN A 130 24.21 4.57 -21.72
CA GLN A 130 25.03 5.12 -20.65
C GLN A 130 26.07 5.96 -21.40
N ASN A 131 25.82 7.26 -21.55
CA ASN A 131 26.87 8.15 -21.97
C ASN A 131 27.98 8.05 -20.90
N PRO A 132 29.23 7.83 -21.33
CA PRO A 132 30.37 7.64 -20.43
C PRO A 132 30.62 8.86 -19.54
#